data_AF-A0A352VLP6-F1
#
_entry.id   AF-A0A352VLP6-F1
#
_cell.length_a   1.000
_cell.length_b   1.000
_cell.length_c   1.000
_cell.angle_alpha   90.00
_cell.angle_beta   90.00
_cell.angle_gamma   90.00
#
_symmetry.space_group_name_H-M   'P 1'
#
loop_
_entity.id
_entity.type
_entity.pdbx_description
1 polymer ?
#
loop_
_entity_poly.entity_id
_entity_poly.type
_entity_poly.pdbx_seq_one_letter_code
_entity_poly.pdbx_strand_id
1 'polypeptide(L)'
;MTAEEVERYEKIGRGLGELVPIAWQKRAFDIAFSLLLLVILSPIIVLILVGIAVDGLLVPGHRGPFFLTEDRGTEGDIFHLPKFRVIRMDAFRRIRKTQKYQHIKPIESDPANVTRAGALLKKFYLDEWPQLFSILKGDMSFVGPRPWPLKGY
;
A
#
# COMPACT_ATOMS: atom_id res chain seq x y z
N MET A 1 -15.38 0.94 6.88
CA MET A 1 -16.47 -0.04 6.95
C MET A 1 -16.54 -0.62 8.35
N THR A 2 -17.74 -0.94 8.84
CA THR A 2 -17.93 -1.71 10.08
C THR A 2 -17.43 -3.14 9.89
N ALA A 3 -17.20 -3.89 10.97
CA ALA A 3 -16.80 -5.29 10.88
C ALA A 3 -17.81 -6.13 10.07
N GLU A 4 -19.10 -5.84 10.26
CA GLU A 4 -20.21 -6.47 9.52
C GLU A 4 -20.18 -6.16 8.02
N GLU A 5 -19.81 -4.93 7.64
CA GLU A 5 -19.66 -4.54 6.25
C GLU A 5 -18.47 -5.25 5.58
N VAL A 6 -17.38 -5.46 6.30
CA VAL A 6 -16.20 -6.21 5.82
C VAL A 6 -16.56 -7.68 5.61
N GLU A 7 -17.22 -8.30 6.59
CA GLU A 7 -17.70 -9.69 6.48
C GLU A 7 -18.69 -9.85 5.33
N ARG A 8 -19.60 -8.89 5.15
CA ARG A 8 -20.52 -8.85 4.01
C ARG A 8 -19.77 -8.74 2.68
N TYR A 9 -18.70 -7.95 2.62
CA TYR A 9 -17.89 -7.81 1.40
C TYR A 9 -17.23 -9.14 1.02
N GLU A 10 -16.58 -9.82 1.97
CA GLU A 10 -15.98 -11.14 1.72
C GLU A 10 -17.04 -12.17 1.30
N LYS A 11 -18.22 -12.13 1.94
CA LYS A 11 -19.31 -13.06 1.63
C LYS A 11 -19.91 -12.81 0.25
N ILE A 12 -20.06 -11.55 -0.16
CA ILE A 12 -20.47 -11.19 -1.52
C ILE A 12 -19.39 -11.63 -2.50
N GLY A 13 -18.13 -11.37 -2.20
CA GLY A 13 -16.99 -11.79 -3.02
C GLY A 13 -16.96 -13.28 -3.31
N ARG A 14 -17.02 -14.10 -2.25
CA ARG A 14 -17.08 -15.57 -2.35
C ARG A 14 -18.39 -16.11 -2.90
N GLY A 15 -19.46 -15.30 -2.90
CA GLY A 15 -20.81 -15.66 -3.34
C GLY A 15 -21.14 -15.23 -4.78
N LEU A 16 -20.40 -14.27 -5.33
CA LEU A 16 -20.36 -14.02 -6.76
C LEU A 16 -19.68 -15.25 -7.38
N GLY A 17 -20.39 -15.98 -8.25
CA GLY A 17 -19.82 -17.11 -9.00
C GLY A 17 -18.56 -16.70 -9.76
N GLU A 18 -17.83 -17.69 -10.32
CA GLU A 18 -16.48 -17.53 -10.92
C GLU A 18 -16.24 -16.11 -11.45
N LEU A 19 -15.45 -15.33 -10.69
CA LEU A 19 -14.91 -14.07 -11.16
C LEU A 19 -14.35 -14.29 -12.55
N VAL A 20 -14.53 -13.33 -13.46
CA VAL A 20 -14.01 -13.45 -14.83
C VAL A 20 -12.53 -13.82 -14.73
N PRO A 21 -12.13 -15.03 -15.15
CA PRO A 21 -10.79 -15.50 -14.87
C PRO A 21 -9.80 -14.62 -15.61
N ILE A 22 -8.76 -14.18 -14.91
CA ILE A 22 -7.67 -13.43 -15.53
C ILE A 22 -7.04 -14.35 -16.58
N ALA A 23 -7.02 -13.90 -17.84
CA ALA A 23 -6.36 -14.62 -18.92
C ALA A 23 -4.90 -14.92 -18.52
N TRP A 24 -4.45 -16.16 -18.71
CA TRP A 24 -3.11 -16.58 -18.26
C TRP A 24 -2.00 -15.73 -18.89
N GLN A 25 -2.20 -15.22 -20.11
CA GLN A 25 -1.28 -14.31 -20.79
C GLN A 25 -1.14 -12.99 -20.02
N LYS A 26 -2.26 -12.47 -19.52
CA LYS A 26 -2.29 -11.26 -18.70
C LYS A 26 -1.55 -11.48 -17.39
N ARG A 27 -1.77 -12.64 -16.75
CA ARG A 27 -1.06 -13.01 -15.52
C ARG A 27 0.44 -13.17 -15.75
N ALA A 28 0.84 -13.83 -16.84
CA ALA A 28 2.24 -14.00 -17.21
C ALA A 28 2.91 -12.63 -17.48
N PHE A 29 2.22 -11.73 -18.18
CA PHE A 29 2.66 -10.35 -18.38
C PHE A 29 2.88 -9.62 -17.06
N ASP A 30 1.91 -9.69 -16.13
CA ASP A 30 2.01 -9.02 -14.83
C ASP A 30 3.22 -9.49 -14.02
N ILE A 31 3.43 -10.81 -13.97
CA ILE A 31 4.57 -11.41 -13.27
C ILE A 31 5.88 -10.95 -13.91
N ALA A 32 6.01 -11.13 -15.24
CA ALA A 32 7.24 -10.82 -15.96
C ALA A 32 7.59 -9.33 -15.88
N PHE A 33 6.61 -8.46 -16.09
CA PHE A 33 6.81 -7.02 -16.06
C PHE A 33 7.07 -6.50 -14.65
N SER A 34 6.37 -7.02 -13.63
CA SER A 34 6.64 -6.65 -12.23
C SER A 34 8.03 -7.09 -11.79
N LEU A 35 8.45 -8.32 -12.16
CA LEU A 35 9.78 -8.81 -11.84
C LEU A 35 10.87 -7.98 -12.53
N LEU A 36 10.69 -7.64 -13.82
CA LEU A 36 11.60 -6.78 -14.56
C LEU A 36 11.75 -5.41 -13.88
N LEU A 37 10.63 -4.77 -13.52
CA LEU A 37 10.66 -3.48 -12.81
C LEU A 37 11.33 -3.61 -11.44
N LEU A 38 11.04 -4.66 -10.66
CA LEU A 38 11.69 -4.87 -9.36
C LEU A 38 13.21 -5.01 -9.50
N VAL A 39 13.70 -5.70 -10.53
CA VAL A 39 15.15 -5.84 -10.79
C VAL A 39 15.76 -4.50 -11.18
N ILE A 40 15.20 -3.82 -12.19
CA ILE A 40 15.71 -2.54 -12.70
C ILE A 40 15.68 -1.46 -11.62
N LEU A 41 14.60 -1.42 -10.82
CA LEU A 41 14.40 -0.40 -9.79
C LEU A 41 15.03 -0.77 -8.45
N SER A 42 15.55 -2.00 -8.28
CA SER A 42 16.14 -2.45 -7.02
C SER A 42 17.21 -1.52 -6.44
N PRO A 43 18.13 -0.90 -7.22
CA PRO A 43 19.11 0.03 -6.65
C PRO A 43 18.43 1.26 -6.03
N ILE A 44 17.39 1.78 -6.69
CA ILE A 44 16.62 2.93 -6.21
C ILE A 44 15.79 2.53 -4.98
N ILE A 45 15.16 1.36 -4.98
CA ILE A 45 14.43 0.83 -3.83
C ILE A 45 15.36 0.73 -2.60
N VAL A 46 16.59 0.25 -2.77
CA VAL A 46 17.57 0.20 -1.67
C VAL A 46 17.91 1.62 -1.17
N LEU A 47 18.14 2.59 -2.06
CA LEU A 47 18.37 3.99 -1.66
C LEU A 47 17.18 4.58 -0.90
N ILE A 48 15.95 4.28 -1.32
CA ILE A 48 14.73 4.69 -0.61
C ILE A 48 14.69 4.09 0.79
N LEU A 49 14.94 2.78 0.92
CA LEU A 49 14.96 2.09 2.22
C LEU A 49 16.02 2.68 3.15
N VAL A 50 17.22 2.95 2.64
CA VAL A 50 18.29 3.63 3.39
C VAL A 50 17.84 5.02 3.82
N GLY A 51 17.21 5.81 2.93
CA GLY A 51 16.68 7.13 3.26
C GLY A 51 15.64 7.10 4.38
N ILE A 52 14.72 6.14 4.34
CA ILE A 52 13.72 5.91 5.40
C ILE A 52 14.40 5.50 6.72
N ALA A 53 15.44 4.66 6.66
CA ALA A 53 16.21 4.22 7.83
C ALA A 53 16.93 5.40 8.50
N VAL A 54 17.65 6.19 7.71
CA VAL A 54 18.42 7.35 8.18
C VAL A 54 17.49 8.41 8.76
N ASP A 55 16.37 8.71 8.10
CA ASP A 55 15.38 9.66 8.60
C ASP A 55 14.79 9.22 9.96
N GLY A 56 14.52 7.92 10.12
CA GLY A 56 14.12 7.33 11.41
C GLY A 56 15.23 7.35 12.47
N LEU A 57 16.48 7.14 12.08
CA LEU A 57 17.61 7.18 13.01
C LEU A 57 17.79 8.60 13.58
N LEU A 58 17.75 9.61 12.70
CA LEU A 58 17.95 11.02 13.01
C LEU A 58 16.80 11.65 13.80
N VAL A 59 15.55 11.22 13.55
CA VAL A 59 14.36 11.79 14.22
C VAL A 59 13.59 10.68 14.95
N PRO A 60 13.62 10.62 16.29
CA PRO A 60 12.97 9.54 17.05
C PRO A 60 11.47 9.38 16.76
N GLY A 61 10.74 10.47 16.53
CA GLY A 61 9.31 10.45 16.18
C GLY A 61 9.01 9.77 14.84
N HIS A 62 10.02 9.66 13.96
CA HIS A 62 9.90 9.01 12.66
C HIS A 62 10.16 7.50 12.75
N ARG A 63 10.74 6.95 13.82
CA ARG A 63 11.14 5.52 13.91
C ARG A 63 9.98 4.54 13.76
N GLY A 64 10.21 3.48 12.98
CA GLY A 64 9.27 2.37 12.76
C GLY A 64 9.58 1.58 11.49
N PRO A 65 8.61 0.80 10.96
CA PRO A 65 8.84 -0.10 9.83
C PRO A 65 9.08 0.68 8.52
N PHE A 66 9.72 0.03 7.55
CA PHE A 66 9.91 0.57 6.20
C PHE A 66 8.62 0.65 5.39
N PHE A 67 7.70 -0.28 5.66
CA PHE A 67 6.43 -0.40 4.96
C PHE A 67 5.28 -0.18 5.91
N LEU A 68 4.22 0.45 5.40
CA LEU A 68 2.89 0.43 5.98
C LEU A 68 1.95 -0.29 5.03
N THR A 69 0.98 -0.98 5.59
CA THR A 69 -0.05 -1.68 4.83
C THR A 69 -1.42 -1.08 5.10
N GLU A 70 -2.27 -1.11 4.09
CA GLU A 70 -3.68 -0.77 4.20
C GLU A 70 -4.53 -1.98 3.78
N ASP A 71 -5.60 -2.26 4.52
CA ASP A 71 -6.56 -3.29 4.13
C ASP A 71 -7.39 -2.78 2.95
N ARG A 72 -7.24 -3.45 1.80
CA ARG A 72 -7.91 -3.11 0.56
C ARG A 72 -8.75 -4.28 0.06
N GLY A 73 -9.94 -3.98 -0.44
CA GLY A 73 -10.82 -4.93 -1.10
C GLY A 73 -10.76 -4.78 -2.61
N THR A 74 -10.60 -5.88 -3.32
CA THR A 74 -10.78 -5.94 -4.78
C THR A 74 -11.35 -7.29 -5.15
N GLU A 75 -12.26 -7.33 -6.14
CA GLU A 75 -12.83 -8.58 -6.67
C GLU A 75 -13.40 -9.53 -5.59
N GLY A 76 -13.85 -8.99 -4.45
CA GLY A 76 -14.41 -9.80 -3.38
C GLY A 76 -13.40 -10.38 -2.39
N ASP A 77 -12.11 -10.14 -2.61
CA ASP A 77 -11.02 -10.52 -1.72
C ASP A 77 -10.41 -9.29 -1.03
N ILE A 78 -9.84 -9.54 0.15
CA ILE A 78 -9.15 -8.54 0.95
C ILE A 78 -7.65 -8.85 0.94
N PHE A 79 -6.84 -7.83 0.67
CA PHE A 79 -5.39 -7.94 0.77
C PHE A 79 -4.77 -6.71 1.43
N HIS A 80 -3.53 -6.86 1.87
CA HIS A 80 -2.75 -5.82 2.52
C HIS A 80 -1.91 -5.08 1.48
N LEU A 81 -2.36 -3.90 1.05
CA LEU A 81 -1.66 -3.10 0.04
C LEU A 81 -0.41 -2.44 0.67
N PRO A 82 0.81 -2.84 0.28
CA PRO A 82 2.03 -2.31 0.85
C PRO A 82 2.39 -0.96 0.23
N LYS A 83 2.90 -0.04 1.07
CA LYS A 83 3.46 1.24 0.68
C LYS A 83 4.71 1.52 1.49
N PHE A 84 5.64 2.31 0.93
CA PHE A 84 6.72 2.83 1.75
C PHE A 84 6.14 3.73 2.84
N ARG A 85 6.73 3.66 4.02
CA ARG A 85 6.35 4.52 5.13
C ARG A 85 6.80 5.96 4.85
N VAL A 86 5.87 6.76 4.38
CA VAL A 86 6.06 8.21 4.21
C VAL A 86 5.64 9.01 5.43
N ILE A 87 4.70 8.50 6.24
CA ILE A 87 4.17 9.17 7.43
C ILE A 87 5.09 9.02 8.64
N ARG A 88 5.13 10.03 9.50
CA ARG A 88 5.78 9.95 10.81
C ARG A 88 5.02 8.99 11.72
N MET A 89 5.75 8.17 12.47
CA MET A 89 5.13 7.12 13.27
C MET A 89 4.46 7.63 14.54
N ASP A 90 4.90 8.75 15.09
CA ASP A 90 4.21 9.44 16.17
C ASP A 90 2.86 10.04 15.72
N ALA A 91 2.82 10.68 14.55
CA ALA A 91 1.60 11.18 13.93
C ALA A 91 0.66 10.02 13.59
N PHE A 92 1.17 8.95 12.96
CA PHE A 92 0.41 7.75 12.63
C PHE A 92 -0.25 7.13 13.88
N ARG A 93 0.51 6.95 14.97
CA ARG A 93 -0.03 6.40 16.23
C ARG A 93 -1.10 7.29 16.86
N ARG A 94 -0.94 8.62 16.79
CA ARG A 94 -1.92 9.58 17.31
C ARG A 94 -3.21 9.54 16.49
N ILE A 95 -3.10 9.57 15.17
CA ILE A 95 -4.25 9.64 14.26
C ILE A 95 -4.98 8.31 14.21
N ARG A 96 -4.28 7.17 14.23
CA ARG A 96 -4.88 5.82 14.27
C ARG A 96 -5.86 5.60 15.43
N LYS A 97 -5.71 6.36 16.53
CA LYS A 97 -6.63 6.31 17.68
C LYS A 97 -7.93 7.08 17.44
N THR A 98 -7.97 7.95 16.44
CA THR A 98 -9.14 8.79 16.15
C THR A 98 -10.15 8.10 15.25
N GLN A 99 -9.73 7.13 14.43
CA GLN A 99 -10.57 6.44 13.44
C GLN A 99 -11.34 7.40 12.52
N LYS A 100 -10.78 8.60 12.28
CA LYS A 100 -11.44 9.69 11.57
C LYS A 100 -11.35 9.55 10.06
N TYR A 101 -10.32 8.89 9.54
CA TYR A 101 -10.04 8.80 8.12
C TYR A 101 -10.32 7.39 7.60
N GLN A 102 -10.82 7.24 6.38
CA GLN A 102 -11.08 5.92 5.81
C GLN A 102 -9.84 5.25 5.20
N HIS A 103 -8.78 6.02 4.91
CA HIS A 103 -7.50 5.53 4.39
C HIS A 103 -6.39 6.52 4.71
N ILE A 104 -5.13 6.17 4.43
CA ILE A 104 -3.96 6.93 4.87
C ILE A 104 -3.72 8.22 4.07
N LYS A 105 -4.14 8.28 2.78
CA LYS A 105 -3.83 9.43 1.89
C LYS A 105 -4.18 10.83 2.45
N PRO A 106 -5.34 11.10 3.10
CA PRO A 106 -5.66 12.39 3.69
C PRO A 106 -4.74 12.76 4.86
N ILE A 107 -4.17 11.75 5.53
CA ILE A 107 -3.19 11.96 6.59
C ILE A 107 -1.86 12.35 5.96
N GLU A 108 -1.48 11.68 4.88
CA GLU A 108 -0.25 11.97 4.13
C GLU A 108 -0.28 13.27 3.32
N SER A 109 -1.45 13.87 3.10
CA SER A 109 -1.56 15.16 2.41
C SER A 109 -1.20 16.34 3.31
N ASP A 110 -1.20 16.16 4.62
CA ASP A 110 -0.75 17.18 5.58
C ASP A 110 0.78 17.08 5.75
N PRO A 111 1.56 18.11 5.31
CA PRO A 111 3.01 18.10 5.42
C PRO A 111 3.53 17.90 6.86
N ALA A 112 2.75 18.27 7.88
CA ALA A 112 3.14 18.10 9.28
C ALA A 112 3.20 16.62 9.72
N ASN A 113 2.50 15.73 9.00
CA ASN A 113 2.44 14.31 9.32
C ASN A 113 3.47 13.47 8.53
N VAL A 114 4.15 14.04 7.55
CA VAL A 114 5.05 13.31 6.64
C VAL A 114 6.52 13.43 7.09
N THR A 115 7.29 12.38 6.89
CA THR A 115 8.75 12.38 7.09
C THR A 115 9.48 13.18 6.00
N ARG A 116 10.75 13.55 6.21
CA ARG A 116 11.50 14.28 5.17
C ARG A 116 11.73 13.41 3.94
N ALA A 117 12.15 12.16 4.16
CA ALA A 117 12.23 11.16 3.10
C ALA A 117 10.87 10.95 2.43
N GLY A 118 9.79 10.83 3.21
CA GLY A 118 8.43 10.65 2.71
C GLY A 118 7.96 11.78 1.81
N ALA A 119 8.28 13.04 2.12
CA ALA A 119 7.92 14.18 1.28
C ALA A 119 8.55 14.09 -0.11
N LEU A 120 9.80 13.62 -0.19
CA LEU A 120 10.49 13.35 -1.46
C LEU A 120 9.83 12.19 -2.22
N LEU A 121 9.53 11.08 -1.54
CA LEU A 121 8.88 9.93 -2.16
C LEU A 121 7.52 10.30 -2.75
N LYS A 122 6.70 11.07 -2.02
CA LYS A 122 5.38 11.53 -2.50
C LYS A 122 5.49 12.46 -3.69
N LYS A 123 6.50 13.33 -3.72
CA LYS A 123 6.73 14.25 -4.86
C LYS A 123 6.89 13.49 -6.18
N PHE A 124 7.48 12.30 -6.12
CA PHE A 124 7.73 11.43 -7.27
C PHE A 124 6.82 10.19 -7.34
N TYR A 125 5.79 10.11 -6.49
CA TYR A 125 4.87 8.96 -6.39
C TYR A 125 5.58 7.60 -6.19
N LEU A 126 6.72 7.62 -5.50
CA LEU A 126 7.54 6.42 -5.25
C LEU A 126 7.00 5.57 -4.11
N ASP A 127 6.10 6.13 -3.28
CA ASP A 127 5.53 5.48 -2.09
C ASP A 127 4.72 4.21 -2.42
N GLU A 128 4.20 4.12 -3.65
CA GLU A 128 3.39 3.00 -4.14
C GLU A 128 4.19 1.90 -4.85
N TRP A 129 5.51 2.06 -5.03
CA TRP A 129 6.35 1.03 -5.67
C TRP A 129 6.32 -0.35 -5.00
N PRO A 130 6.14 -0.48 -3.66
CA PRO A 130 5.99 -1.80 -3.04
C PRO A 130 4.79 -2.60 -3.55
N GLN A 131 3.81 -1.96 -4.20
CA GLN A 131 2.67 -2.64 -4.83
C GLN A 131 3.10 -3.56 -6.00
N LEU A 132 4.31 -3.39 -6.55
CA LEU A 132 4.89 -4.37 -7.49
C LEU A 132 4.93 -5.78 -6.88
N PHE A 133 5.18 -5.90 -5.56
CA PHE A 133 5.10 -7.19 -4.86
C PHE A 133 3.68 -7.75 -4.81
N SER A 134 2.66 -6.90 -4.66
CA SER A 134 1.24 -7.32 -4.75
C SER A 134 0.89 -7.81 -6.14
N ILE A 135 1.40 -7.16 -7.19
CA ILE A 135 1.26 -7.64 -8.57
C ILE A 135 1.94 -9.00 -8.73
N LEU A 136 3.18 -9.16 -8.23
CA LEU A 136 3.91 -10.41 -8.32
C LEU A 136 3.17 -11.55 -7.59
N LYS A 137 2.64 -11.28 -6.38
CA LYS A 137 1.86 -12.22 -5.57
C LYS A 137 0.52 -12.59 -6.21
N GLY A 138 -0.05 -11.69 -7.01
CA GLY A 138 -1.35 -11.89 -7.66
C GLY A 138 -2.52 -11.26 -6.91
N ASP A 139 -2.24 -10.44 -5.89
CA ASP A 139 -3.26 -9.68 -5.16
C ASP A 139 -3.82 -8.54 -6.02
N MET A 140 -3.08 -8.10 -7.05
CA MET A 140 -3.52 -7.06 -7.99
C MET A 140 -2.85 -7.22 -9.36
N SER A 141 -3.24 -6.36 -10.30
CA SER A 141 -2.78 -6.34 -11.69
C SER A 141 -2.35 -4.92 -12.08
N PHE A 142 -1.43 -4.78 -13.06
CA PHE A 142 -1.10 -3.45 -13.62
C PHE A 142 -2.30 -2.74 -14.22
N VAL A 143 -3.23 -3.49 -14.79
CA VAL A 143 -4.49 -3.00 -15.37
C VAL A 143 -5.64 -3.80 -14.77
N GLY A 144 -6.42 -3.15 -13.92
CA GLY A 144 -7.52 -3.75 -13.18
C GLY A 144 -8.31 -2.73 -12.37
N PRO A 145 -9.39 -3.14 -11.70
CA PRO A 145 -10.14 -2.26 -10.81
C PRO A 145 -9.25 -1.76 -9.67
N ARG A 146 -9.46 -0.50 -9.25
CA ARG A 146 -8.69 0.07 -8.14
C ARG A 146 -9.16 -0.50 -6.81
N PRO A 147 -8.27 -1.04 -5.96
CA PRO A 147 -8.66 -1.59 -4.65
C PRO A 147 -9.25 -0.54 -3.69
N TRP A 148 -10.39 -0.87 -3.08
CA TRP A 148 -11.15 0.01 -2.20
C TRP A 148 -10.68 -0.09 -0.74
N PRO A 149 -10.57 1.01 0.03
CA PRO A 149 -10.18 0.94 1.44
C PRO A 149 -11.29 0.39 2.34
N LEU A 150 -10.95 -0.54 3.23
CA LEU A 150 -11.94 -1.20 4.09
C LEU A 150 -11.91 -0.68 5.53
N LYS A 151 -10.72 -0.45 6.10
CA LYS A 151 -10.55 0.03 7.47
C LYS A 151 -10.07 1.47 7.53
N GLY A 152 -10.66 2.22 8.47
CA GLY A 152 -10.24 3.57 8.77
C GLY A 152 -9.02 3.66 9.72
N TYR A 153 -8.39 4.83 9.68
CA TYR A 153 -7.28 5.30 10.51
C TYR A 153 -7.76 6.42 11.43
#